data_AF-A0A7Y7IY81-F1
#
_entry.id   AF-A0A7Y7IY81-F1
#
_cell.length_a   1.000
_cell.length_b   1.000
_cell.length_c   1.000
_cell.angle_alpha   90.00
_cell.angle_beta   90.00
_cell.angle_gamma   90.00
#
_symmetry.space_group_name_H-M   'P 1'
#
loop_
_entity.id
_entity.type
_entity.pdbx_description
1 polymer ?
#
loop_
_entity_poly.entity_id
_entity_poly.type
_entity_poly.pdbx_seq_one_letter_code
_entity_poly.pdbx_strand_id
1 'polypeptide(L)' 'LVDDPARARSPLSRGAFTWGGVYGHQWIVDPDRATTIVMMSNTALAGMAGAYPDAVRDAVYGV' A
#
# COMPACT_ATOMS: atom_id res chain seq x y z
N LEU A 1 7.06 -1.03 7.93
CA LEU A 1 8.18 -0.15 7.54
C LEU A 1 9.06 -0.91 6.55
N VAL A 2 9.40 -0.30 5.42
CA VAL A 2 10.28 -0.88 4.40
C VAL A 2 11.71 -0.43 4.67
N ASP A 3 12.62 -1.37 4.96
CA ASP A 3 14.04 -1.05 5.17
C ASP A 3 14.87 -1.22 3.88
N ASP A 4 14.65 -2.30 3.14
CA ASP A 4 15.28 -2.57 1.84
C ASP A 4 14.20 -2.91 0.80
N PRO A 5 13.83 -1.96 -0.09
CA PRO A 5 12.83 -2.16 -1.12
C PRO A 5 13.15 -3.31 -2.09
N ALA A 6 14.43 -3.45 -2.47
CA ALA A 6 14.85 -4.46 -3.42
C ALA A 6 14.73 -5.87 -2.80
N ARG A 7 15.20 -6.04 -1.56
CA ARG A 7 15.06 -7.31 -0.84
C ARG A 7 13.59 -7.65 -0.55
N ALA A 8 12.77 -6.65 -0.29
CA ALA A 8 11.32 -6.80 -0.07
C ALA A 8 10.53 -7.04 -1.37
N ARG A 9 11.15 -6.84 -2.55
CA ARG A 9 10.46 -6.81 -3.85
C ARG A 9 9.23 -5.90 -3.82
N SER A 10 9.39 -4.73 -3.21
CA SER A 10 8.31 -3.77 -3.00
C SER A 10 8.54 -2.53 -3.85
N PRO A 11 7.50 -1.97 -4.49
CA PRO A 11 7.61 -0.68 -5.18
C PRO A 11 7.71 0.51 -4.21
N LEU A 12 7.46 0.26 -2.92
CA LEU A 12 7.52 1.27 -1.86
C LEU A 12 8.95 1.72 -1.59
N SER A 13 9.13 3.03 -1.37
CA SER A 13 10.45 3.59 -1.05
C SER A 13 10.92 3.15 0.34
N ARG A 14 12.23 3.23 0.60
CA ARG A 14 12.78 2.98 1.95
C ARG A 14 12.15 3.97 2.94
N GLY A 15 11.73 3.49 4.10
CA GLY A 15 11.03 4.28 5.11
C GLY A 15 9.51 4.35 4.92
N ALA A 16 8.96 3.89 3.80
CA ALA A 16 7.52 3.78 3.62
C ALA A 16 6.92 2.74 4.57
N PHE A 17 5.65 2.92 4.93
CA PHE A 17 4.93 1.97 5.75
C PHE A 17 3.47 1.84 5.32
N THR A 18 2.88 0.69 5.67
CA THR A 18 1.49 0.38 5.40
C THR A 18 0.86 -0.29 6.62
N TRP A 19 -0.44 -0.10 6.77
CA TRP A 19 -1.29 -0.86 7.68
C TRP A 19 -2.70 -0.95 7.07
N GLY A 20 -3.60 -1.64 7.75
CA GLY A 20 -4.95 -1.86 7.23
C GLY A 20 -5.98 -2.09 8.32
N GLY A 21 -7.22 -2.27 7.88
CA GLY A 21 -8.36 -2.61 8.71
C GLY A 21 -9.14 -3.76 8.10
N VAL A 22 -9.49 -4.75 8.92
CA VAL A 22 -10.18 -5.98 8.50
C VAL A 22 -11.54 -5.73 7.85
N TYR A 23 -12.15 -4.56 8.04
CA TYR A 23 -13.39 -4.18 7.35
C TYR A 23 -13.20 -3.81 5.88
N GLY A 24 -11.99 -3.96 5.33
CA GLY A 24 -11.69 -3.69 3.92
C GLY A 24 -11.03 -2.33 3.72
N HIS A 25 -10.07 -1.99 4.57
CA HIS A 25 -9.34 -0.72 4.52
C HIS A 25 -7.84 -0.98 4.41
N GLN A 26 -7.14 -0.14 3.65
CA GLN A 26 -5.68 -0.17 3.56
C GLN A 26 -5.14 1.24 3.36
N TRP A 27 -3.95 1.51 3.89
CA TRP A 27 -3.25 2.77 3.65
C TRP A 27 -1.75 2.57 3.53
N ILE A 28 -1.13 3.46 2.77
CA ILE A 28 0.31 3.50 2.50
C ILE A 28 0.77 4.93 2.70
N VAL A 29 1.89 5.11 3.40
CA VAL A 29 2.57 6.39 3.54
C VAL A 29 4.00 6.22 3.01
N ASP A 30 4.36 7.01 2.00
CA ASP A 30 5.67 7.03 1.38
C ASP A 30 6.25 8.46 1.46
N PRO A 31 7.09 8.75 2.48
CA PRO A 31 7.65 10.09 2.68
C PRO A 31 8.59 10.54 1.56
N ASP A 32 9.36 9.63 0.96
CA ASP A 32 10.34 9.94 -0.08
C ASP A 32 9.63 10.48 -1.35
N ARG A 33 8.46 9.91 -1.64
CA ARG A 33 7.60 10.35 -2.75
C ARG A 33 6.52 11.35 -2.35
N ALA A 34 6.56 11.87 -1.10
CA ALA A 34 5.55 12.77 -0.53
C ALA A 34 4.09 12.30 -0.80
N THR A 35 3.84 10.99 -0.78
CA THR A 35 2.58 10.39 -1.23
C THR A 35 1.92 9.61 -0.10
N THR A 36 0.62 9.81 0.09
CA THR A 36 -0.23 8.98 0.97
C THR A 36 -1.39 8.42 0.16
N ILE A 37 -1.57 7.10 0.20
CA ILE A 37 -2.65 6.39 -0.47
C ILE A 37 -3.61 5.87 0.60
N VAL A 38 -4.90 6.21 0.49
CA VAL A 38 -5.95 5.76 1.41
C VAL A 38 -7.02 5.03 0.61
N MET A 39 -7.28 3.78 0.97
CA MET A 39 -8.28 2.92 0.34
C MET A 39 -9.31 2.50 1.38
N MET A 40 -10.55 2.95 1.17
CA MET A 40 -11.68 2.62 2.03
C MET A 40 -12.73 1.91 1.18
N SER A 41 -13.00 0.65 1.51
CA SER A 41 -14.09 -0.11 0.90
C SER A 41 -15.05 -0.63 1.97
N ASN A 42 -16.19 -1.13 1.53
CA ASN A 42 -17.17 -1.87 2.33
C ASN A 42 -17.01 -3.40 2.15
N THR A 43 -15.91 -3.87 1.57
CA THR A 43 -15.72 -5.27 1.17
C THR A 43 -14.54 -5.88 1.93
N ALA A 44 -14.83 -6.53 3.05
CA ALA A 44 -13.87 -7.34 3.79
C ALA A 44 -13.63 -8.70 3.10
N LEU A 45 -12.42 -9.25 3.01
CA LEU A 45 -11.10 -8.68 3.28
C LEU A 45 -10.45 -8.05 2.03
N ALA A 46 -11.16 -8.07 0.90
CA ALA A 46 -10.63 -7.67 -0.41
C ALA A 46 -10.12 -6.22 -0.43
N GLY A 47 -10.76 -5.31 0.31
CA GLY A 47 -10.29 -3.93 0.46
C GLY A 47 -9.09 -3.74 1.39
N MET A 48 -8.73 -4.75 2.19
CA MET A 48 -7.60 -4.72 3.12
C MET A 48 -6.35 -5.32 2.49
N ALA A 49 -6.50 -6.44 1.78
CA ALA A 49 -5.39 -7.19 1.23
C ALA A 49 -5.78 -7.93 -0.06
N GLY A 50 -4.80 -8.14 -0.94
CA GLY A 50 -4.95 -8.85 -2.20
C GLY A 50 -5.02 -7.91 -3.41
N ALA A 51 -5.66 -8.37 -4.48
CA ALA A 51 -5.56 -7.74 -5.79
C ALA A 51 -6.03 -6.27 -5.85
N TYR A 52 -7.06 -5.90 -5.09
CA TYR A 52 -7.56 -4.51 -5.09
C TYR A 52 -6.53 -3.50 -4.55
N PRO A 53 -6.06 -3.61 -3.29
CA PRO A 53 -5.06 -2.68 -2.77
C PRO A 53 -3.73 -2.72 -3.54
N ASP A 54 -3.31 -3.90 -4.00
CA ASP A 54 -2.09 -4.04 -4.80
C ASP A 54 -2.21 -3.30 -6.15
N ALA A 55 -3.33 -3.44 -6.85
CA ALA A 55 -3.56 -2.74 -8.12
C ALA A 55 -3.65 -1.22 -7.96
N VAL A 56 -4.26 -0.72 -6.88
CA VAL A 56 -4.30 0.73 -6.60
C VAL A 56 -2.88 1.26 -6.31
N ARG A 57 -2.10 0.55 -5.48
CA ARG A 57 -0.69 0.87 -5.21
C ARG A 57 0.09 0.94 -6.52
N ASP A 58 -0.03 -0.07 -7.36
CA ASP A 58 0.73 -0.18 -8.61
C ASP A 58 0.33 0.90 -9.61
N ALA A 59 -0.96 1.23 -9.70
CA ALA A 59 -1.44 2.34 -10.52
C ALA A 59 -0.88 3.71 -10.08
N VAL A 60 -0.74 3.95 -8.76
CA VAL A 60 -0.14 5.20 -8.24
C VAL A 60 1.35 5.27 -8.54
N TYR A 61 2.06 4.15 -8.48
CA TYR A 61 3.51 4.11 -8.75
C TYR A 61 3.89 3.86 -10.22
N GLY A 62 2.93 3.51 -11.07
CA GLY A 62 3.15 3.20 -12.48
C GLY A 62 3.99 1.94 -12.72
N VAL A 63 3.77 0.90 -11.92
CA VAL A 63 4.51 -0.39 -11.98
C VAL A 63 3.62 -1.58 -12.36
#